data_AF-A0A2E3K805-F1
#
_entry.id   AF-A0A2E3K805-F1
#
_cell.length_a   1.000
_cell.length_b   1.000
_cell.length_c   1.000
_cell.angle_alpha   90.00
_cell.angle_beta   90.00
_cell.angle_gamma   90.00
#
_symmetry.space_group_name_H-M   'P 1'
#
loop_
_entity.id
_entity.type
_entity.pdbx_description
1 polymer ?
#
loop_
_entity_poly.entity_id
_entity_poly.type
_entity_poly.pdbx_seq_one_letter_code
_entity_poly.pdbx_strand_id
1 'polypeptide(L)'
;MTIIMKKFNKTFLTILISILIVSCDDTDVIVQIFGAYEYNCTTDEYRVLNKNIILPFMEKNKWYNKEEFHEAHIEHALKPFKDLPMNDSSLAKITPTRELSEAMLGEIVMKVDCANPRDIKF
;
A
#
# COMPACT_ATOMS: atom_id res chain seq x y z
N MET A 1 69.59 26.04 3.71
CA MET A 1 68.16 25.70 3.54
C MET A 1 68.16 24.30 2.93
N THR A 2 67.78 23.18 3.54
CA THR A 2 66.93 22.87 4.69
C THR A 2 67.08 21.36 4.99
N ILE A 3 67.39 21.02 6.25
CA ILE A 3 66.76 20.02 7.13
C ILE A 3 66.55 18.55 6.64
N ILE A 4 67.34 17.65 7.24
CA ILE A 4 66.98 16.45 8.05
C ILE A 4 65.77 15.59 7.58
N MET A 5 66.10 14.34 7.22
CA MET A 5 65.25 13.14 7.17
C MET A 5 64.18 13.06 8.28
N LYS A 6 62.93 12.71 7.94
CA LYS A 6 62.16 11.70 8.70
C LYS A 6 61.25 10.89 7.78
N LYS A 7 61.62 9.62 7.58
CA LYS A 7 60.79 8.56 7.03
C LYS A 7 59.73 8.23 8.09
N PHE A 8 58.51 8.77 7.96
CA PHE A 8 57.41 8.40 8.83
C PHE A 8 56.66 7.22 8.23
N ASN A 9 56.67 6.11 8.98
CA ASN A 9 55.89 4.91 8.74
C ASN A 9 54.43 5.28 8.51
N LYS A 10 53.82 4.76 7.44
CA LYS A 10 52.38 4.85 7.19
C LYS A 10 51.66 3.96 8.21
N THR A 11 51.45 4.49 9.41
CA THR A 11 50.62 3.84 10.42
C THR A 11 49.18 3.90 9.93
N PHE A 12 48.64 2.72 9.72
CA PHE A 12 47.27 2.37 9.35
C PHE A 12 46.25 3.27 10.06
N LEU A 13 45.59 4.17 9.32
CA LEU A 13 44.43 4.89 9.83
C LEU A 13 43.28 3.89 9.92
N THR A 14 43.04 3.40 11.13
CA THR A 14 41.88 2.56 11.47
C THR A 14 40.61 3.23 10.98
N ILE A 15 39.99 2.61 9.97
CA ILE A 15 38.64 2.93 9.51
C ILE A 15 37.73 2.64 10.70
N LEU A 16 37.27 3.68 11.38
CA LEU A 16 36.07 3.61 12.21
C LEU A 16 34.92 3.35 11.25
N ILE A 17 34.61 2.07 11.04
CA ILE A 17 33.34 1.64 10.47
C ILE A 17 32.30 1.98 11.54
N SER A 18 31.78 3.21 11.48
CA SER A 18 30.51 3.55 12.09
C SER A 18 29.49 2.64 11.43
N ILE A 19 29.18 1.52 12.07
CA ILE A 19 28.07 0.66 11.68
C ILE A 19 26.82 1.52 11.91
N LEU A 20 26.40 2.22 10.86
CA LEU A 20 25.04 2.71 10.73
C LEU A 20 24.18 1.46 10.68
N ILE A 21 23.79 0.95 11.86
CA ILE A 21 22.66 0.04 12.00
C ILE A 21 21.45 0.89 11.64
N VAL A 22 21.18 1.01 10.34
CA VAL A 22 19.83 1.34 9.88
C VAL A 22 19.01 0.16 10.36
N SER A 23 18.17 0.37 11.38
CA SER A 23 17.18 -0.61 11.80
C SER A 23 16.21 -0.80 10.64
N CYS A 24 16.48 -1.78 9.78
CA CYS A 24 15.55 -2.24 8.75
C CYS A 24 14.55 -3.20 9.43
N ASP A 25 13.60 -2.68 10.20
CA ASP A 25 12.61 -3.52 10.88
C ASP A 25 11.14 -3.20 10.52
N ASP A 26 10.91 -2.41 9.47
CA ASP A 26 9.57 -2.28 8.88
C ASP A 26 9.52 -3.04 7.55
N THR A 27 9.62 -4.38 7.61
CA THR A 27 9.22 -5.21 6.46
C THR A 27 7.70 -5.34 6.48
N ASP A 28 7.04 -4.90 5.41
CA ASP A 28 5.59 -5.03 5.24
C ASP A 28 5.14 -6.49 5.41
N VAL A 29 4.10 -6.70 6.24
CA VAL A 29 3.45 -8.00 6.42
C VAL A 29 2.28 -8.09 5.45
N ILE A 30 2.50 -8.75 4.31
CA ILE A 30 1.50 -8.87 3.25
C ILE A 30 0.85 -10.25 3.29
N VAL A 31 -0.47 -10.29 3.30
CA VAL A 31 -1.28 -11.51 3.20
C VAL A 31 -1.92 -11.58 1.83
N GLN A 32 -1.69 -12.67 1.10
CA GLN A 32 -2.37 -12.93 -0.17
C GLN A 32 -3.72 -13.62 0.07
N ILE A 33 -4.75 -13.15 -0.63
CA ILE A 33 -6.12 -13.65 -0.51
C ILE A 33 -6.55 -14.24 -1.85
N PHE A 34 -6.74 -15.56 -1.88
CA PHE A 34 -7.19 -16.34 -3.03
C PHE A 34 -6.34 -16.15 -4.30
N GLY A 35 -5.08 -15.70 -4.17
CA GLY A 35 -4.22 -15.35 -5.30
C GLY A 35 -4.68 -14.14 -6.12
N ALA A 36 -5.71 -13.41 -5.68
CA ALA A 36 -6.33 -12.32 -6.43
C ALA A 36 -6.21 -10.96 -5.75
N TYR A 37 -6.10 -10.94 -4.43
CA TYR A 37 -5.95 -9.74 -3.62
C TYR A 37 -4.76 -9.87 -2.70
N GLU A 38 -4.25 -8.74 -2.25
CA GLU A 38 -3.31 -8.66 -1.14
C GLU A 38 -3.77 -7.60 -0.16
N TYR A 39 -3.50 -7.85 1.11
CA TYR A 39 -3.71 -6.93 2.21
C TYR A 39 -2.40 -6.75 2.97
N ASN A 40 -2.01 -5.49 3.18
CA ASN A 40 -0.84 -5.13 3.97
C ASN A 40 -1.26 -4.90 5.43
N CYS A 41 -0.93 -5.86 6.29
CA CYS A 41 -1.18 -5.77 7.73
C CYS A 41 -0.38 -4.68 8.44
N THR A 42 0.68 -4.17 7.81
CA THR A 42 1.49 -3.07 8.35
C THR A 42 0.84 -1.71 8.05
N THR A 43 0.31 -1.52 6.84
CA THR A 43 -0.19 -0.21 6.38
C THR A 43 -1.72 -0.09 6.30
N ASP A 44 -2.49 -1.17 6.52
CA ASP A 44 -3.95 -1.21 6.32
C ASP A 44 -4.36 -0.86 4.88
N GLU A 45 -3.53 -1.27 3.92
CA GLU A 45 -3.73 -1.08 2.49
C GLU A 45 -4.07 -2.40 1.81
N TYR A 46 -4.76 -2.33 0.68
CA TYR A 46 -5.12 -3.51 -0.11
C TYR A 46 -4.93 -3.24 -1.60
N ARG A 47 -4.70 -4.31 -2.36
CA ARG A 47 -4.54 -4.24 -3.82
C ARG A 47 -5.12 -5.46 -4.51
N VAL A 48 -5.40 -5.31 -5.80
CA VAL A 48 -5.74 -6.42 -6.69
C VAL A 48 -4.52 -6.82 -7.52
N LEU A 49 -4.29 -8.13 -7.67
CA LEU A 49 -3.14 -8.68 -8.41
C LEU A 49 -3.42 -8.90 -9.89
N ASN A 50 -4.69 -8.83 -10.28
CA ASN A 50 -5.14 -9.02 -11.66
C ASN A 50 -6.31 -8.07 -11.95
N LYS A 51 -6.74 -8.05 -13.21
CA LYS A 51 -7.95 -7.33 -13.59
C LYS A 51 -9.14 -7.95 -12.86
N ASN A 52 -9.70 -7.22 -11.92
CA ASN A 52 -10.72 -7.73 -11.03
C ASN A 52 -12.12 -7.49 -11.61
N ILE A 53 -12.98 -8.52 -11.57
CA ILE A 53 -14.37 -8.42 -12.05
C ILE A 53 -15.28 -7.86 -10.94
N ILE A 54 -14.97 -8.16 -9.68
CA ILE A 54 -15.75 -7.74 -8.50
C ILE A 54 -15.47 -6.27 -8.18
N LEU A 55 -14.21 -5.86 -8.26
CA LEU A 55 -13.74 -4.50 -8.04
C LEU A 55 -13.11 -3.91 -9.32
N PRO A 56 -13.90 -3.67 -10.37
CA PRO A 56 -13.39 -3.25 -11.68
C PRO A 56 -12.77 -1.84 -11.68
N PHE A 57 -12.95 -1.08 -10.60
CA PHE A 57 -12.40 0.26 -10.41
C PHE A 57 -11.04 0.27 -9.72
N MET A 58 -10.57 -0.88 -9.23
CA MET A 58 -9.21 -1.00 -8.70
C MET A 58 -8.21 -1.26 -9.83
N GLU A 59 -7.12 -0.49 -9.82
CA GLU A 59 -6.00 -0.69 -10.70
C GLU A 59 -5.12 -1.86 -10.24
N LYS A 60 -4.66 -2.66 -11.20
CA LYS A 60 -3.77 -3.79 -10.93
C LYS A 60 -2.49 -3.31 -10.23
N ASN A 61 -2.14 -3.98 -9.14
CA ASN A 61 -0.94 -3.77 -8.33
C ASN A 61 -0.84 -2.41 -7.63
N LYS A 62 -1.82 -1.51 -7.79
CA LYS A 62 -1.90 -0.27 -7.02
C LYS A 62 -2.42 -0.59 -5.62
N TRP A 63 -1.69 -0.12 -4.61
CA TRP A 63 -2.15 -0.11 -3.23
C TRP A 63 -3.18 1.00 -3.06
N TYR A 64 -4.22 0.71 -2.29
CA TYR A 64 -5.22 1.67 -1.90
C TYR A 64 -5.38 1.60 -0.38
N ASN A 65 -5.40 2.77 0.25
CA ASN A 65 -5.97 2.91 1.58
C ASN A 65 -7.51 3.08 1.49
N LYS A 66 -8.20 3.09 2.65
CA LYS A 66 -9.68 3.19 2.71
C LYS A 66 -10.25 4.44 2.04
N GLU A 67 -9.53 5.56 2.06
CA GLU A 67 -9.96 6.81 1.43
C GLU A 67 -9.81 6.72 -0.10
N GLU A 68 -8.66 6.27 -0.59
CA GLU A 68 -8.44 6.05 -2.01
C GLU A 68 -9.40 5.00 -2.58
N PHE A 69 -9.80 3.99 -1.79
CA PHE A 69 -10.87 3.07 -2.17
C PHE A 69 -12.14 3.82 -2.51
N HIS A 70 -12.51 4.69 -1.59
CA HIS A 70 -13.82 5.30 -1.53
C HIS A 70 -13.95 6.30 -2.68
N GLU A 71 -12.88 7.07 -2.92
CA GLU A 71 -12.77 7.94 -4.07
C GLU A 71 -12.87 7.18 -5.39
N ALA A 72 -12.13 6.07 -5.54
CA ALA A 72 -12.19 5.24 -6.74
C ALA A 72 -13.59 4.62 -6.94
N HIS A 73 -14.24 4.19 -5.86
CA HIS A 73 -15.60 3.67 -5.88
C HIS A 73 -16.62 4.74 -6.28
N ILE A 74 -16.52 5.95 -5.72
CA ILE A 74 -17.34 7.11 -6.11
C ILE A 74 -17.14 7.43 -7.59
N GLU A 75 -15.89 7.57 -8.03
CA GLU A 75 -15.60 7.92 -9.42
C GLU A 75 -16.21 6.89 -10.37
N HIS A 76 -16.05 5.61 -10.06
CA HIS A 76 -16.62 4.53 -10.85
C HIS A 76 -18.14 4.55 -10.88
N ALA A 77 -18.78 4.71 -9.72
CA ALA A 77 -20.24 4.74 -9.59
C ALA A 77 -20.87 5.93 -10.32
N LEU A 78 -20.21 7.09 -10.29
CA LEU A 78 -20.71 8.32 -10.92
C LEU A 78 -20.33 8.45 -12.40
N LYS A 79 -19.34 7.69 -12.89
CA LYS A 79 -18.88 7.73 -14.29
C LYS A 79 -20.01 7.64 -15.33
N PRO A 80 -21.02 6.76 -15.19
CA PRO A 80 -22.12 6.66 -16.16
C PRO A 80 -23.02 7.91 -16.23
N PHE A 81 -22.95 8.78 -15.20
CA PHE A 81 -23.84 9.93 -15.06
C PHE A 81 -23.16 11.27 -15.37
N LYS A 82 -21.85 11.29 -15.67
CA LYS A 82 -21.06 12.52 -15.88
C LYS A 82 -21.63 13.46 -16.96
N ASP A 83 -22.24 12.91 -18.01
CA ASP A 83 -22.78 13.68 -19.13
C ASP A 83 -24.30 13.88 -19.06
N LEU A 84 -24.95 13.43 -17.98
CA LEU A 84 -26.39 13.57 -17.78
C LEU A 84 -26.70 14.85 -17.00
N PRO A 85 -27.81 15.55 -17.29
CA PRO A 85 -28.23 16.74 -16.55
C PRO A 85 -28.84 16.34 -15.19
N MET A 86 -28.03 15.75 -14.32
CA MET A 86 -28.41 15.43 -12.94
C MET A 86 -27.99 16.57 -12.01
N ASN A 87 -28.86 16.88 -11.04
CA ASN A 87 -28.51 17.81 -9.97
C ASN A 87 -27.74 17.10 -8.85
N ASP A 88 -27.02 17.88 -8.04
CA ASP A 88 -26.20 17.39 -6.92
C ASP A 88 -27.02 16.54 -5.93
N SER A 89 -28.29 16.89 -5.70
CA SER A 89 -29.17 16.12 -4.80
C SER A 89 -29.45 14.71 -5.33
N SER A 90 -29.55 14.55 -6.65
CA SER A 90 -29.77 13.25 -7.29
C SER A 90 -28.48 12.44 -7.34
N LEU A 91 -27.34 13.10 -7.62
CA LEU A 91 -26.02 12.48 -7.55
C LEU A 91 -25.71 11.97 -6.14
N ALA A 92 -25.99 12.78 -5.11
CA ALA A 92 -25.77 12.39 -3.71
C ALA A 92 -26.53 11.12 -3.28
N LYS A 93 -27.67 10.81 -3.91
CA LYS A 93 -28.45 9.58 -3.63
C LYS A 93 -27.82 8.31 -4.23
N ILE A 94 -27.00 8.46 -5.26
CA ILE A 94 -26.33 7.34 -5.94
C ILE A 94 -24.84 7.25 -5.61
N THR A 95 -24.24 8.33 -5.08
CA THR A 95 -22.88 8.33 -4.58
C THR A 95 -22.75 7.28 -3.47
N PRO A 96 -21.83 6.30 -3.61
CA PRO A 96 -21.56 5.34 -2.55
C PRO A 96 -21.20 6.04 -1.25
N THR A 97 -21.64 5.48 -0.12
CA THR A 97 -21.19 5.96 1.19
C THR A 97 -19.83 5.36 1.53
N ARG A 98 -19.13 5.98 2.48
CA ARG A 98 -17.89 5.44 3.03
C ARG A 98 -18.13 4.08 3.69
N GLU A 99 -19.20 3.96 4.46
CA GLU A 99 -19.61 2.71 5.12
C GLU A 99 -19.83 1.58 4.11
N LEU A 100 -20.51 1.85 2.99
CA LEU A 100 -20.71 0.85 1.94
C LEU A 100 -19.38 0.42 1.30
N SER A 101 -18.47 1.37 1.10
CA SER A 101 -17.15 1.12 0.53
C SER A 101 -16.29 0.27 1.47
N GLU A 102 -16.28 0.59 2.77
CA GLU A 102 -15.55 -0.17 3.78
C GLU A 102 -16.16 -1.56 4.01
N ALA A 103 -17.49 -1.72 3.91
CA ALA A 103 -18.15 -3.02 3.96
C ALA A 103 -17.70 -3.94 2.82
N MET A 104 -17.56 -3.40 1.58
CA MET A 104 -17.03 -4.17 0.45
C MET A 104 -15.60 -4.64 0.68
N LEU A 105 -14.74 -3.82 1.30
CA LEU A 105 -13.39 -4.22 1.69
C LEU A 105 -13.42 -5.29 2.78
N GLY A 106 -14.27 -5.10 3.79
CA GLY A 106 -14.45 -6.02 4.90
C GLY A 106 -14.72 -7.45 4.43
N GLU A 107 -15.57 -7.63 3.42
CA GLU A 107 -15.86 -8.93 2.83
C GLU A 107 -14.62 -9.61 2.20
N ILE A 108 -13.72 -8.83 1.59
CA ILE A 108 -12.50 -9.35 0.96
C ILE A 108 -11.49 -9.77 2.02
N VAL A 109 -11.33 -8.95 3.07
CA VAL A 109 -10.30 -9.14 4.10
C VAL A 109 -10.82 -9.87 5.34
N MET A 110 -12.08 -10.33 5.36
CA MET A 110 -12.76 -10.91 6.53
C MET A 110 -11.97 -12.04 7.22
N LYS A 111 -11.20 -12.81 6.44
CA LYS A 111 -10.44 -13.97 6.94
C LYS A 111 -8.96 -13.65 7.24
N VAL A 112 -8.54 -12.40 7.05
CA VAL A 112 -7.16 -11.99 7.32
C VAL A 112 -6.95 -11.89 8.83
N ASP A 113 -5.98 -12.65 9.33
CA ASP A 113 -5.51 -12.58 10.71
C ASP A 113 -4.10 -11.99 10.73
N CYS A 114 -3.99 -10.68 10.99
CA CYS A 114 -2.70 -10.01 11.04
C CYS A 114 -1.85 -10.41 12.26
N ALA A 115 -2.43 -11.03 13.29
CA ALA A 115 -1.66 -11.57 14.41
C ALA A 115 -0.98 -12.90 14.08
N ASN A 116 -1.46 -13.61 13.05
CA ASN A 116 -0.88 -14.84 12.52
C ASN A 116 -1.01 -14.84 10.99
N PRO A 117 -0.21 -14.00 10.29
CA PRO A 117 -0.38 -13.73 8.87
C PRO A 117 -0.09 -14.99 8.05
N ARG A 118 -1.10 -15.42 7.28
CA ARG A 118 -1.00 -16.56 6.36
C ARG A 118 -1.85 -16.29 5.14
N ASP A 119 -1.32 -16.67 3.98
CA ASP A 119 -2.08 -16.60 2.74
C ASP A 119 -3.36 -17.44 2.84
N ILE A 120 -4.45 -16.85 2.39
CA ILE A 120 -5.77 -17.47 2.37
C ILE A 120 -5.94 -18.14 1.01
N LYS A 121 -6.11 -19.46 1.03
CA LYS A 121 -6.21 -20.31 -0.17
C LYS A 121 -7.63 -20.87 -0.33
N PHE A 122 -7.93 -21.38 -1.53
CA PHE A 122 -9.15 -22.15 -1.82
C PHE A 122 -9.09 -23.56 -1.23
#